data_AF-A0A7S4MK30-F1
#
_entry.id   AF-A0A7S4MK30-F1
#
_cell.length_a   1.000
_cell.length_b   1.000
_cell.length_c   1.000
_cell.angle_alpha   90.00
_cell.angle_beta   90.00
_cell.angle_gamma   90.00
#
_symmetry.space_group_name_H-M   'P 1'
#
loop_
_entity.id
_entity.type
_entity.pdbx_description
1 polymer ?
#
loop_
_entity_poly.entity_id
_entity_poly.type
_entity_poly.pdbx_seq_one_letter_code
_entity_poly.pdbx_strand_id
1 'polypeptide(L)'
;QALLQDRSSQFHLLWGVEGWEKRKWWLDYATCWSDEFVHPVGSDQYFDDGWQFFDDAWWGRDCHRNWYTGNIGSLGDINGGPDKTWVEPHYTAPAPGLLGFDRNINWHCGGSEGADHANACVRSNINILSLFGDAIPYNMCRNLEWQMCAAKGTLPGQRSNTIIFSYAPKDLEFNGGDFPLGGCNSYAPQGCDDGYSSGDVFYLEVCVYDTMCSNRESMWELKAGDEWHCDMEYKGYQFLFQTILNHTFNV
;
A
#
# COMPACT_ATOMS: atom_id res chain seq x y z
N GLN A 1 -12.38 -4.05 11.91
CA GLN A 1 -11.78 -3.78 13.26
C GLN A 1 -11.21 -5.00 14.02
N ALA A 2 -11.88 -6.16 14.11
CA ALA A 2 -11.43 -7.27 14.98
C ALA A 2 -10.01 -7.80 14.67
N LEU A 3 -9.62 -7.83 13.39
CA LEU A 3 -8.34 -8.39 12.95
C LEU A 3 -7.11 -7.54 13.32
N LEU A 4 -7.25 -6.21 13.26
CA LEU A 4 -6.18 -5.29 13.66
C LEU A 4 -5.91 -5.30 15.17
N GLN A 5 -6.89 -5.74 15.97
CA GLN A 5 -6.78 -5.80 17.43
C GLN A 5 -6.40 -7.21 17.94
N ASP A 6 -6.65 -8.25 17.14
CA ASP A 6 -6.31 -9.63 17.47
C ASP A 6 -4.82 -9.88 17.24
N ARG A 7 -4.04 -9.84 18.31
CA ARG A 7 -2.58 -10.07 18.31
C ARG A 7 -2.13 -11.39 17.69
N SER A 8 -3.01 -12.38 17.60
CA SER A 8 -2.68 -13.68 16.98
C SER A 8 -2.94 -13.69 15.48
N SER A 9 -3.55 -12.62 14.94
CA SER A 9 -3.85 -12.51 13.51
C SER A 9 -2.58 -12.29 12.69
N GLN A 10 -2.60 -12.77 11.46
CA GLN A 10 -1.52 -12.55 10.50
C GLN A 10 -1.29 -11.08 10.17
N PHE A 11 -2.27 -10.20 10.39
CA PHE A 11 -2.11 -8.76 10.19
C PHE A 11 -1.01 -8.18 11.09
N HIS A 12 -0.83 -8.70 12.29
CA HIS A 12 0.26 -8.27 13.16
C HIS A 12 1.61 -8.77 12.69
N LEU A 13 1.68 -9.97 12.11
CA LEU A 13 2.91 -10.49 11.54
C LEU A 13 3.32 -9.64 10.32
N LEU A 14 2.37 -9.32 9.44
CA LEU A 14 2.56 -8.41 8.30
C LEU A 14 3.13 -7.07 8.75
N TRP A 15 2.45 -6.39 9.68
CA TRP A 15 2.94 -5.11 10.17
C TRP A 15 4.27 -5.22 10.92
N GLY A 16 4.42 -6.24 11.77
CA GLY A 16 5.59 -6.43 12.62
C GLY A 16 6.86 -6.82 11.87
N VAL A 17 6.77 -7.85 11.03
CA VAL A 17 7.90 -8.40 10.28
C VAL A 17 8.22 -7.50 9.10
N GLU A 18 7.25 -7.23 8.22
CA GLU A 18 7.50 -6.56 6.93
C GLU A 18 7.44 -5.03 7.02
N GLY A 19 6.53 -4.51 7.86
CA GLY A 19 6.45 -3.07 8.08
C GLY A 19 7.70 -2.50 8.74
N TRP A 20 8.40 -3.30 9.54
CA TRP A 20 9.49 -2.81 10.38
C TRP A 20 10.74 -3.72 10.31
N GLU A 21 10.95 -4.46 9.21
CA GLU A 21 11.94 -5.55 9.11
C GLU A 21 13.39 -5.06 9.32
N LYS A 22 13.77 -3.93 8.70
CA LYS A 22 15.11 -3.33 8.89
C LYS A 22 15.22 -2.48 10.15
N ARG A 23 14.46 -2.81 11.20
CA ARG A 23 14.69 -2.26 12.54
C ARG A 23 16.16 -2.47 12.90
N LYS A 24 16.86 -1.37 13.18
CA LYS A 24 18.19 -1.46 13.76
C LYS A 24 18.05 -2.00 15.17
N TRP A 25 18.72 -3.12 15.46
CA TRP A 25 18.68 -3.77 16.77
C TRP A 25 19.11 -2.87 17.94
N TRP A 26 19.75 -1.73 17.66
CA TRP A 26 20.17 -0.74 18.65
C TRP A 26 19.21 0.46 18.79
N LEU A 27 18.14 0.54 18.00
CA LEU A 27 17.09 1.53 18.15
C LEU A 27 15.91 0.85 18.86
N ASP A 28 15.60 1.30 20.07
CA ASP A 28 14.46 0.80 20.87
C ASP A 28 13.09 1.29 20.34
N TYR A 29 13.03 1.80 19.11
CA TYR A 29 11.82 2.35 18.49
C TYR A 29 11.63 1.83 17.06
N ALA A 30 10.37 1.81 16.60
CA ALA A 30 9.99 1.28 15.30
C ALA A 30 10.33 2.32 14.26
N THR A 31 10.84 1.86 13.14
CA THR A 31 11.27 2.72 12.05
C THR A 31 10.80 2.15 10.75
N CYS A 32 10.01 2.90 10.00
CA CYS A 32 9.76 2.56 8.62
C CYS A 32 11.06 2.84 7.88
N TRP A 33 11.54 1.84 7.15
CA TRP A 33 12.72 2.05 6.32
C TRP A 33 12.40 3.08 5.23
N SER A 34 13.01 4.26 5.32
CA SER A 34 13.00 5.19 4.20
C SER A 34 13.99 4.68 3.15
N ASP A 35 13.68 4.95 1.88
CA ASP A 35 14.50 4.48 0.78
C ASP A 35 15.81 5.31 0.67
N GLU A 36 16.94 4.64 0.41
CA GLU A 36 18.25 5.30 0.26
C GLU A 36 18.28 6.30 -0.90
N PHE A 37 17.32 6.19 -1.83
CA PHE A 37 17.17 7.11 -2.96
C PHE A 37 16.38 8.38 -2.62
N VAL A 38 15.59 8.39 -1.54
CA VAL A 38 14.85 9.58 -1.08
C VAL A 38 15.70 10.38 -0.09
N HIS A 39 16.49 9.69 0.75
CA HIS A 39 17.41 10.31 1.72
C HIS A 39 18.86 9.89 1.41
N PRO A 40 19.67 10.74 0.75
CA PRO A 40 21.00 10.34 0.31
C PRO A 40 21.93 9.94 1.46
N VAL A 41 22.77 8.94 1.20
CA VAL A 41 23.78 8.36 2.10
C VAL A 41 24.53 9.46 2.86
N GLY A 42 24.32 9.52 4.19
CA GLY A 42 24.97 10.48 5.10
C GLY A 42 24.04 11.47 5.82
N SER A 43 22.75 11.52 5.49
CA SER A 43 21.76 12.17 6.37
C SER A 43 21.38 11.21 7.49
N ASP A 44 21.44 11.59 8.76
CA ASP A 44 20.94 10.76 9.87
C ASP A 44 19.40 10.49 9.82
N GLN A 45 18.72 10.95 8.76
CA GLN A 45 17.29 10.83 8.47
C GLN A 45 16.85 9.51 7.82
N TYR A 46 17.72 8.49 7.77
CA TYR A 46 17.42 7.22 7.09
C TYR A 46 16.22 6.44 7.66
N PHE A 47 15.77 6.81 8.84
CA PHE A 47 14.73 6.12 9.58
C PHE A 47 13.81 7.18 10.16
N ASP A 48 12.61 7.29 9.60
CA ASP A 48 11.56 8.01 10.30
C ASP A 48 11.26 7.21 11.56
N ASP A 49 11.32 7.88 12.71
CA ASP A 49 10.70 7.31 13.89
C ASP A 49 9.23 7.00 13.54
N GLY A 50 8.68 5.91 14.09
CA GLY A 50 7.35 5.46 13.71
C GLY A 50 6.30 6.58 13.83
N TRP A 51 6.46 7.50 14.78
CA TRP A 51 5.55 8.64 14.93
C TRP A 51 5.66 9.63 13.77
N GLN A 52 6.88 9.99 13.37
CA GLN A 52 7.17 10.86 12.24
C GLN A 52 6.63 10.24 10.95
N PHE A 53 6.84 8.95 10.73
CA PHE A 53 6.26 8.23 9.60
C PHE A 53 4.73 8.36 9.57
N PHE A 54 4.05 8.10 10.69
CA PHE A 54 2.59 8.22 10.74
C PHE A 54 2.13 9.69 10.60
N ASP A 55 2.88 10.68 11.09
CA ASP A 55 2.57 12.09 10.80
C ASP A 55 2.69 12.39 9.30
N ASP A 56 3.77 11.93 8.67
CA ASP A 56 4.06 12.22 7.27
C ASP A 56 3.09 11.53 6.32
N ALA A 57 2.71 10.28 6.61
CA ALA A 57 1.66 9.58 5.91
C ALA A 57 0.31 10.30 6.07
N TRP A 58 -0.03 10.76 7.29
CA TRP A 58 -1.27 11.52 7.50
C TRP A 58 -1.29 12.86 6.78
N TRP A 59 -0.16 13.55 6.64
CA TRP A 59 -0.10 14.80 5.90
C TRP A 59 0.15 14.62 4.41
N GLY A 60 0.45 13.40 3.97
CA GLY A 60 0.73 13.09 2.57
C GLY A 60 2.00 13.77 2.06
N ARG A 61 3.03 13.91 2.91
CA ARG A 61 4.28 14.62 2.53
C ARG A 61 4.98 13.99 1.33
N ASP A 62 4.75 12.71 1.11
CA ASP A 62 5.45 11.87 0.15
C ASP A 62 4.58 11.34 -1.00
N CYS A 63 3.39 11.92 -1.19
CA CYS A 63 2.45 11.41 -2.20
C CYS A 63 2.90 11.56 -3.65
N HIS A 64 3.83 12.48 -3.92
CA HIS A 64 4.35 12.78 -5.26
C HIS A 64 5.44 11.80 -5.73
N ARG A 65 5.73 10.74 -4.96
CA ARG A 65 6.70 9.71 -5.33
C ARG A 65 6.23 8.93 -6.57
N ASN A 66 7.18 8.38 -7.32
CA ASN A 66 6.86 7.39 -8.35
C ASN A 66 6.63 6.02 -7.68
N TRP A 67 5.37 5.64 -7.57
CA TRP A 67 4.93 4.38 -6.97
C TRP A 67 5.31 3.13 -7.78
N TYR A 68 5.81 3.29 -9.00
CA TYR A 68 6.33 2.24 -9.88
C TYR A 68 7.86 2.09 -9.83
N THR A 69 8.56 2.91 -9.05
CA THR A 69 10.02 2.89 -8.99
C THR A 69 10.56 1.50 -8.65
N GLY A 70 11.55 1.05 -9.41
CA GLY A 70 12.16 -0.27 -9.27
C GLY A 70 11.53 -1.34 -10.16
N ASN A 71 10.38 -1.08 -10.80
CA ASN A 71 9.85 -1.97 -11.83
C ASN A 71 10.78 -1.99 -13.04
N ILE A 72 10.85 -3.14 -13.74
CA ILE A 72 11.58 -3.24 -15.00
C ILE A 72 10.92 -2.35 -16.07
N GLY A 73 11.72 -1.51 -16.73
CA GLY A 73 11.31 -0.69 -17.87
C GLY A 73 10.90 0.72 -17.50
N SER A 74 10.46 1.49 -18.49
CA SER A 74 10.42 2.97 -18.42
C SER A 74 9.57 3.59 -17.31
N LEU A 75 8.61 2.86 -16.74
CA LEU A 75 7.82 3.34 -15.59
C LEU A 75 8.54 3.19 -14.24
N GLY A 76 9.39 2.17 -14.11
CA GLY A 76 10.17 1.93 -12.90
C GLY A 76 11.64 2.26 -13.03
N ASP A 77 12.11 2.56 -14.25
CA ASP A 77 13.45 3.04 -14.53
C ASP A 77 13.70 4.33 -13.75
N ILE A 78 14.49 4.21 -12.69
CA ILE A 78 15.37 5.27 -12.24
C ILE A 78 16.44 5.36 -13.34
N ASN A 79 16.15 6.00 -14.48
CA ASN A 79 17.08 6.02 -15.60
C ASN A 79 18.47 6.40 -15.08
N GLY A 80 19.39 5.43 -15.09
CA GLY A 80 20.68 5.43 -14.39
C GLY A 80 21.70 6.40 -14.98
N GLY A 81 21.25 7.55 -15.47
CA GLY A 81 22.09 8.71 -15.64
C GLY A 81 22.48 9.32 -14.29
N PRO A 82 23.53 10.16 -14.26
CA PRO A 82 23.95 10.86 -13.04
C PRO A 82 22.85 11.75 -12.44
N ASP A 83 21.84 12.11 -13.23
CA ASP A 83 20.65 12.84 -12.81
C ASP A 83 19.51 11.84 -12.57
N LYS A 84 19.50 11.22 -11.39
CA LYS A 84 18.43 10.34 -10.87
C LYS A 84 17.09 11.08 -10.76
N THR A 85 16.48 11.42 -11.88
CA THR A 85 15.23 12.16 -11.93
C THR A 85 14.07 11.18 -11.94
N TRP A 86 13.22 11.27 -10.92
CA TRP A 86 11.99 10.50 -10.81
C TRP A 86 11.09 10.82 -12.00
N VAL A 87 10.76 9.81 -12.81
CA VAL A 87 9.80 9.97 -13.90
C VAL A 87 8.41 9.70 -13.35
N GLU A 88 7.61 10.76 -13.18
CA GLU A 88 6.20 10.60 -12.81
C GLU A 88 5.44 9.91 -13.96
N PRO A 89 4.59 8.91 -13.68
CA PRO A 89 3.72 8.31 -14.69
C PRO A 89 2.82 9.36 -15.33
N HIS A 90 2.75 9.36 -16.66
CA HIS A 90 1.95 10.32 -17.40
C HIS A 90 0.50 9.82 -17.62
N TYR A 91 -0.45 10.46 -16.95
CA TYR A 91 -1.88 10.20 -17.08
C TYR A 91 -2.59 11.23 -17.97
N THR A 92 -3.46 10.73 -18.85
CA THR A 92 -4.22 11.56 -19.82
C THR A 92 -5.54 12.08 -19.25
N ALA A 93 -6.06 11.43 -18.22
CA ALA A 93 -7.29 11.79 -17.50
C ALA A 93 -7.07 11.62 -15.97
N PRO A 94 -8.03 12.02 -15.11
CA PRO A 94 -7.98 11.66 -13.69
C PRO A 94 -7.77 10.15 -13.50
N ALA A 95 -6.84 9.77 -12.63
CA ALA A 95 -6.41 8.39 -12.44
C ALA A 95 -6.72 7.89 -11.02
N PRO A 96 -7.93 7.39 -10.73
CA PRO A 96 -8.31 6.95 -9.38
C PRO A 96 -7.36 5.89 -8.83
N GLY A 97 -7.22 5.86 -7.51
CA GLY A 97 -6.50 4.78 -6.82
C GLY A 97 -7.33 3.50 -6.90
N LEU A 98 -6.71 2.40 -7.31
CA LEU A 98 -7.36 1.08 -7.44
C LEU A 98 -6.74 0.09 -6.46
N LEU A 99 -7.59 -0.56 -5.66
CA LEU A 99 -7.21 -1.63 -4.73
C LEU A 99 -7.88 -2.94 -5.12
N GLY A 100 -7.38 -4.06 -4.58
CA GLY A 100 -7.95 -5.39 -4.77
C GLY A 100 -6.91 -6.44 -5.09
N PHE A 101 -7.36 -7.66 -5.34
CA PHE A 101 -6.47 -8.74 -5.74
C PHE A 101 -5.88 -8.49 -7.13
N ASP A 102 -4.63 -8.89 -7.35
CA ASP A 102 -3.90 -8.61 -8.60
C ASP A 102 -4.66 -9.08 -9.84
N ARG A 103 -5.30 -10.25 -9.73
CA ARG A 103 -6.13 -10.81 -10.79
C ARG A 103 -7.30 -9.89 -11.17
N ASN A 104 -7.92 -9.26 -10.18
CA ASN A 104 -9.05 -8.35 -10.38
C ASN A 104 -8.59 -6.98 -10.88
N ILE A 105 -7.44 -6.50 -10.41
CA ILE A 105 -6.81 -5.27 -10.89
C ILE A 105 -6.50 -5.38 -12.39
N ASN A 106 -5.99 -6.54 -12.84
CA ASN A 106 -5.70 -6.78 -14.26
C ASN A 106 -6.90 -6.52 -15.17
N TRP A 107 -8.10 -6.97 -14.76
CA TRP A 107 -9.33 -6.74 -15.53
C TRP A 107 -9.71 -5.27 -15.62
N HIS A 108 -9.51 -4.49 -14.56
CA HIS A 108 -9.80 -3.05 -14.56
C HIS A 108 -8.81 -2.27 -15.43
N CYS A 109 -7.55 -2.69 -15.46
CA CYS A 109 -6.54 -2.05 -16.29
C CYS A 109 -6.61 -2.44 -17.78
N GLY A 110 -7.49 -3.36 -18.16
CA GLY A 110 -7.65 -3.83 -19.55
C GLY A 110 -6.46 -4.66 -20.07
N GLY A 111 -5.64 -5.20 -19.16
CA GLY A 111 -4.44 -5.97 -19.48
C GLY A 111 -4.65 -7.49 -19.38
N SER A 112 -3.78 -8.25 -20.05
CA SER A 112 -3.57 -9.68 -19.76
C SER A 112 -2.60 -9.85 -18.58
N GLU A 113 -2.77 -10.90 -17.79
CA GLU A 113 -1.84 -11.26 -16.70
C GLU A 113 -0.37 -11.26 -17.22
N GLY A 114 0.54 -10.54 -16.56
CA GLY A 114 1.97 -10.50 -16.94
C GLY A 114 2.74 -9.21 -16.61
N ALA A 115 3.96 -9.11 -17.14
CA ALA A 115 4.98 -8.10 -16.79
C ALA A 115 4.64 -6.64 -17.19
N ASP A 116 3.60 -6.40 -17.98
CA ASP A 116 3.20 -5.04 -18.43
C ASP A 116 2.04 -4.45 -17.59
N HIS A 117 1.76 -5.04 -16.42
CA HIS A 117 0.61 -4.69 -15.58
C HIS A 117 0.54 -3.19 -15.25
N ALA A 118 1.64 -2.63 -14.75
CA ALA A 118 1.74 -1.20 -14.39
C ALA A 118 1.45 -0.28 -15.59
N ASN A 119 2.04 -0.55 -16.76
CA ASN A 119 1.79 0.26 -17.94
C ASN A 119 0.36 0.15 -18.43
N ALA A 120 -0.27 -1.04 -18.33
CA ALA A 120 -1.67 -1.19 -18.67
C ALA A 120 -2.56 -0.29 -17.80
N CYS A 121 -2.33 -0.25 -16.49
CA CYS A 121 -3.08 0.63 -15.59
C CYS A 121 -2.85 2.11 -15.91
N VAL A 122 -1.60 2.54 -16.13
CA VAL A 122 -1.29 3.93 -16.50
C VAL A 122 -2.00 4.33 -17.80
N ARG A 123 -1.96 3.48 -18.84
CA ARG A 123 -2.66 3.73 -20.11
C ARG A 123 -4.18 3.82 -19.94
N SER A 124 -4.73 3.10 -18.97
CA SER A 124 -6.15 3.11 -18.63
C SER A 124 -6.53 4.22 -17.64
N ASN A 125 -5.61 5.11 -17.29
CA ASN A 125 -5.77 6.13 -16.26
C ASN A 125 -6.21 5.52 -14.92
N ILE A 126 -5.47 4.54 -14.43
CA ILE A 126 -5.69 3.90 -13.14
C ILE A 126 -4.36 3.92 -12.38
N ASN A 127 -4.40 4.39 -11.13
CA ASN A 127 -3.25 4.39 -10.24
C ASN A 127 -3.28 3.14 -9.35
N ILE A 128 -2.16 2.42 -9.29
CA ILE A 128 -1.98 1.24 -8.44
C ILE A 128 -0.68 1.40 -7.64
N LEU A 129 -0.57 0.69 -6.53
CA LEU A 129 0.71 0.48 -5.88
C LEU A 129 1.46 -0.66 -6.57
N SER A 130 2.67 -0.39 -7.06
CA SER A 130 3.51 -1.48 -7.55
C SER A 130 4.05 -2.33 -6.40
N LEU A 131 3.99 -3.65 -6.58
CA LEU A 131 4.51 -4.64 -5.64
C LEU A 131 5.95 -5.08 -5.97
N PHE A 132 6.43 -4.79 -7.19
CA PHE A 132 7.69 -5.35 -7.72
C PHE A 132 8.73 -4.29 -8.08
N GLY A 133 9.30 -3.64 -7.06
CA GLY A 133 10.41 -2.72 -7.22
C GLY A 133 11.73 -3.31 -6.76
N ASP A 134 12.67 -3.60 -7.66
CA ASP A 134 14.04 -4.01 -7.28
C ASP A 134 14.79 -2.87 -6.56
N ALA A 135 14.52 -1.64 -6.98
CA ALA A 135 15.15 -0.45 -6.40
C ALA A 135 14.48 -0.01 -5.08
N ILE A 136 13.15 -0.13 -4.98
CA ILE A 136 12.40 0.16 -3.76
C ILE A 136 11.44 -0.99 -3.48
N PRO A 137 11.77 -1.89 -2.54
CA PRO A 137 10.94 -3.05 -2.27
C PRO A 137 9.60 -2.62 -1.66
N TYR A 138 8.57 -3.37 -2.01
CA TYR A 138 7.28 -3.30 -1.34
C TYR A 138 7.42 -3.60 0.15
N ASN A 139 6.56 -2.97 0.95
CA ASN A 139 6.39 -3.24 2.37
C ASN A 139 5.11 -2.57 2.89
N MET A 140 4.75 -2.86 4.14
CA MET A 140 3.52 -2.34 4.74
C MET A 140 3.55 -0.82 4.98
N CYS A 141 4.70 -0.22 5.25
CA CYS A 141 4.80 1.24 5.38
C CYS A 141 4.47 1.94 4.06
N ARG A 142 5.10 1.52 2.97
CA ARG A 142 4.84 2.02 1.61
C ARG A 142 3.39 1.80 1.21
N ASN A 143 2.80 0.66 1.58
CA ASN A 143 1.39 0.38 1.36
C ASN A 143 0.47 1.39 2.05
N LEU A 144 0.72 1.68 3.34
CA LEU A 144 -0.07 2.68 4.06
C LEU A 144 0.13 4.10 3.54
N GLU A 145 1.36 4.52 3.23
CA GLU A 145 1.61 5.82 2.59
C GLU A 145 0.78 5.95 1.31
N TRP A 146 0.83 4.92 0.45
CA TRP A 146 0.05 4.91 -0.79
C TRP A 146 -1.45 5.04 -0.52
N GLN A 147 -2.00 4.29 0.45
CA GLN A 147 -3.41 4.38 0.83
C GLN A 147 -3.78 5.78 1.37
N MET A 148 -2.91 6.41 2.16
CA MET A 148 -3.17 7.78 2.64
C MET A 148 -3.21 8.77 1.48
N CYS A 149 -2.30 8.62 0.52
CA CYS A 149 -2.27 9.45 -0.67
C CYS A 149 -3.49 9.23 -1.57
N ALA A 150 -3.93 7.97 -1.72
CA ALA A 150 -5.15 7.62 -2.45
C ALA A 150 -6.38 8.29 -1.84
N ALA A 151 -6.55 8.18 -0.51
CA ALA A 151 -7.66 8.80 0.22
C ALA A 151 -7.70 10.33 0.09
N LYS A 152 -6.53 10.96 0.00
CA LYS A 152 -6.39 12.41 -0.15
C LYS A 152 -6.56 12.90 -1.58
N GLY A 153 -6.51 12.00 -2.56
CA GLY A 153 -6.52 12.38 -3.96
C GLY A 153 -5.20 12.94 -4.48
N THR A 154 -4.09 12.62 -3.81
CA THR A 154 -2.77 13.20 -4.05
C THR A 154 -1.79 12.24 -4.72
N LEU A 155 -2.24 11.05 -5.13
CA LEU A 155 -1.43 10.19 -5.99
C LEU A 155 -1.16 10.87 -7.34
N PRO A 156 -0.03 10.55 -8.01
CA PRO A 156 0.26 10.99 -9.36
C PRO A 156 -0.94 10.82 -10.30
N GLY A 157 -1.34 11.91 -10.96
CA GLY A 157 -2.47 11.93 -11.90
C GLY A 157 -3.87 11.72 -11.33
N GLN A 158 -4.06 11.51 -10.02
CA GLN A 158 -5.36 11.13 -9.45
C GLN A 158 -6.43 12.21 -9.62
N ARG A 159 -6.06 13.47 -9.35
CA ARG A 159 -6.89 14.70 -9.58
C ARG A 159 -8.27 14.68 -8.90
N SER A 160 -8.53 13.72 -8.04
CA SER A 160 -9.76 13.48 -7.27
C SER A 160 -9.42 12.56 -6.09
N ASN A 161 -10.24 12.50 -5.06
CA ASN A 161 -10.10 11.52 -3.96
C ASN A 161 -10.82 10.19 -4.27
N THR A 162 -11.09 9.92 -5.54
CA THR A 162 -11.76 8.70 -5.97
C THR A 162 -10.83 7.51 -5.80
N ILE A 163 -11.40 6.48 -5.17
CA ILE A 163 -10.86 5.15 -4.97
C ILE A 163 -11.84 4.17 -5.61
N ILE A 164 -11.30 3.14 -6.26
CA ILE A 164 -12.06 2.03 -6.82
C ILE A 164 -11.56 0.75 -6.16
N PHE A 165 -12.48 -0.16 -5.86
CA PHE A 165 -12.15 -1.51 -5.44
C PHE A 165 -12.40 -2.48 -6.60
N SER A 166 -11.34 -3.13 -7.08
CA SER A 166 -11.45 -4.13 -8.16
C SER A 166 -12.14 -5.43 -7.72
N TYR A 167 -12.21 -5.65 -6.42
CA TYR A 167 -12.99 -6.70 -5.77
C TYR A 167 -13.86 -6.08 -4.67
N ALA A 168 -15.13 -6.45 -4.58
CA ALA A 168 -16.04 -5.79 -3.66
C ALA A 168 -15.66 -6.10 -2.19
N PRO A 169 -15.51 -5.08 -1.32
CA PRO A 169 -15.16 -5.31 0.08
C PRO A 169 -16.11 -6.26 0.80
N LYS A 170 -17.42 -6.18 0.54
CA LYS A 170 -18.45 -7.03 1.16
C LYS A 170 -18.36 -8.52 0.82
N ASP A 171 -17.65 -8.86 -0.25
CA ASP A 171 -17.49 -10.24 -0.71
C ASP A 171 -16.22 -10.88 -0.11
N LEU A 172 -15.50 -10.18 0.76
CA LEU A 172 -14.33 -10.71 1.46
C LEU A 172 -14.72 -11.80 2.47
N GLU A 173 -14.19 -13.00 2.27
CA GLU A 173 -14.47 -14.18 3.10
C GLU A 173 -13.23 -14.65 3.88
N PHE A 174 -13.13 -14.28 5.16
CA PHE A 174 -11.94 -14.58 5.98
C PHE A 174 -11.57 -16.08 6.08
N ASN A 175 -12.58 -16.96 6.20
CA ASN A 175 -12.38 -18.39 6.41
C ASN A 175 -12.78 -19.23 5.18
N GLY A 176 -12.81 -18.62 3.99
CA GLY A 176 -13.37 -19.25 2.78
C GLY A 176 -13.04 -18.50 1.48
N GLY A 177 -13.83 -18.78 0.43
CA GLY A 177 -13.74 -18.12 -0.86
C GLY A 177 -12.51 -18.45 -1.71
N ASP A 178 -12.34 -17.68 -2.78
CA ASP A 178 -11.23 -17.79 -3.73
C ASP A 178 -9.91 -17.25 -3.14
N PHE A 179 -9.99 -16.42 -2.08
CA PHE A 179 -8.87 -15.75 -1.45
C PHE A 179 -8.99 -15.80 0.09
N PRO A 180 -8.85 -16.99 0.71
CA PRO A 180 -8.89 -17.10 2.17
C PRO A 180 -7.70 -16.38 2.80
N LEU A 181 -7.93 -15.72 3.94
CA LEU A 181 -6.87 -15.10 4.72
C LEU A 181 -5.87 -16.17 5.19
N GLY A 182 -4.58 -15.90 5.01
CA GLY A 182 -3.51 -16.84 5.31
C GLY A 182 -3.42 -18.04 4.37
N GLY A 183 -4.21 -18.01 3.29
CA GLY A 183 -4.06 -18.93 2.19
C GLY A 183 -2.69 -18.76 1.54
N CYS A 184 -2.02 -19.87 1.27
CA CYS A 184 -0.80 -19.90 0.47
C CYS A 184 -1.13 -19.68 -1.01
N ASN A 185 -1.50 -18.45 -1.34
CA ASN A 185 -1.80 -17.97 -2.69
C ASN A 185 -0.75 -16.92 -3.13
N SER A 186 0.43 -16.93 -2.51
CA SER A 186 1.47 -15.91 -2.60
C SER A 186 2.15 -15.81 -3.97
N TYR A 187 2.78 -14.65 -4.14
CA TYR A 187 3.38 -14.12 -5.35
C TYR A 187 4.66 -14.85 -5.81
N ALA A 188 4.82 -15.08 -7.12
CA ALA A 188 6.10 -15.49 -7.69
C ALA A 188 7.16 -14.36 -7.54
N PRO A 189 8.45 -14.66 -7.29
CA PRO A 189 9.09 -15.96 -7.45
C PRO A 189 9.27 -16.80 -6.18
N GLN A 190 9.01 -16.27 -4.99
CA GLN A 190 9.21 -16.99 -3.73
C GLN A 190 7.84 -17.40 -3.21
N GLY A 191 7.63 -18.72 -3.09
CA GLY A 191 6.38 -19.27 -2.59
C GLY A 191 6.08 -18.81 -1.16
N CYS A 192 5.16 -19.49 -0.49
CA CYS A 192 4.68 -19.09 0.84
C CYS A 192 5.68 -19.29 1.99
N ASP A 193 6.98 -19.34 1.71
CA ASP A 193 8.03 -19.50 2.71
C ASP A 193 8.16 -18.22 3.59
N ASP A 194 7.62 -17.10 3.11
CA ASP A 194 7.67 -15.76 3.68
C ASP A 194 6.33 -15.32 4.34
N GLY A 195 5.29 -16.15 4.26
CA GLY A 195 4.19 -16.15 5.24
C GLY A 195 2.92 -15.34 4.92
N TYR A 196 2.81 -14.66 3.77
CA TYR A 196 1.59 -13.96 3.38
C TYR A 196 1.40 -13.84 1.85
N SER A 197 0.17 -13.60 1.41
CA SER A 197 -0.27 -13.48 0.02
C SER A 197 -0.71 -12.05 -0.33
N SER A 198 -0.84 -11.72 -1.62
CA SER A 198 -1.48 -10.46 -2.03
C SER A 198 -2.92 -10.34 -1.56
N GLY A 199 -3.56 -11.47 -1.30
CA GLY A 199 -4.86 -11.50 -0.65
C GLY A 199 -4.82 -10.86 0.72
N ASP A 200 -3.88 -11.26 1.56
CA ASP A 200 -3.73 -10.75 2.92
C ASP A 200 -3.48 -9.23 2.95
N VAL A 201 -2.70 -8.73 1.97
CA VAL A 201 -2.51 -7.29 1.76
C VAL A 201 -3.83 -6.59 1.48
N PHE A 202 -4.64 -7.11 0.55
CA PHE A 202 -5.92 -6.47 0.23
C PHE A 202 -6.91 -6.45 1.41
N TYR A 203 -6.99 -7.54 2.20
CA TYR A 203 -7.78 -7.51 3.43
C TYR A 203 -7.32 -6.41 4.38
N LEU A 204 -6.01 -6.15 4.43
CA LEU A 204 -5.42 -5.15 5.31
C LEU A 204 -5.74 -3.74 4.83
N GLU A 205 -5.66 -3.51 3.52
CA GLU A 205 -6.08 -2.25 2.90
C GLU A 205 -7.54 -1.92 3.22
N VAL A 206 -8.44 -2.90 3.09
CA VAL A 206 -9.85 -2.72 3.48
C VAL A 206 -9.99 -2.45 4.99
N CYS A 207 -9.23 -3.14 5.84
CA CYS A 207 -9.25 -2.90 7.29
C CYS A 207 -8.73 -1.50 7.68
N VAL A 208 -7.73 -0.98 6.97
CA VAL A 208 -7.21 0.37 7.17
C VAL A 208 -8.30 1.40 6.86
N TYR A 209 -8.95 1.31 5.71
CA TYR A 209 -10.07 2.20 5.37
C TYR A 209 -11.29 2.05 6.31
N ASP A 210 -11.66 0.81 6.68
CA ASP A 210 -12.69 0.54 7.69
C ASP A 210 -12.38 1.20 9.04
N THR A 211 -11.11 1.39 9.36
CA THR A 211 -10.69 2.00 10.62
C THR A 211 -10.68 3.52 10.56
N MET A 212 -10.19 4.10 9.45
CA MET A 212 -9.92 5.53 9.37
C MET A 212 -10.98 6.36 8.65
N CYS A 213 -11.94 5.76 7.96
CA CYS A 213 -12.96 6.50 7.21
C CYS A 213 -14.28 6.57 7.98
N SER A 214 -14.84 7.78 8.09
CA SER A 214 -16.11 8.01 8.80
C SER A 214 -17.31 7.47 8.01
N ASN A 215 -17.20 7.40 6.68
CA ASN A 215 -18.20 6.84 5.76
C ASN A 215 -17.97 5.35 5.42
N ARG A 216 -17.21 4.62 6.24
CA ARG A 216 -16.86 3.20 6.03
C ARG A 216 -18.03 2.27 5.73
N GLU A 217 -19.22 2.53 6.27
CA GLU A 217 -20.39 1.68 6.02
C GLU A 217 -20.74 1.62 4.52
N SER A 218 -20.62 2.76 3.81
CA SER A 218 -20.84 2.83 2.37
C SER A 218 -19.82 2.03 1.55
N MET A 219 -18.58 1.87 2.06
CA MET A 219 -17.54 1.05 1.43
C MET A 219 -17.97 -0.42 1.35
N TRP A 220 -18.67 -0.90 2.39
CA TRP A 220 -19.19 -2.27 2.45
C TRP A 220 -20.47 -2.48 1.62
N GLU A 221 -21.00 -1.45 0.97
CA GLU A 221 -22.15 -1.59 0.07
C GLU A 221 -21.71 -1.68 -1.41
N LEU A 222 -20.47 -1.28 -1.70
CA LEU A 222 -19.90 -1.20 -3.05
C LEU A 222 -19.95 -2.55 -3.77
N LYS A 223 -20.08 -2.47 -5.10
CA LYS A 223 -19.75 -3.55 -6.03
C LYS A 223 -18.33 -3.34 -6.54
N ALA A 224 -17.74 -4.40 -7.09
CA ALA A 224 -16.47 -4.28 -7.78
C ALA A 224 -16.57 -3.24 -8.92
N GLY A 225 -15.62 -2.31 -8.97
CA GLY A 225 -15.57 -1.22 -9.94
C GLY A 225 -16.36 0.04 -9.56
N ASP A 226 -17.14 0.02 -8.47
CA ASP A 226 -17.82 1.23 -8.00
C ASP A 226 -16.79 2.27 -7.49
N GLU A 227 -17.06 3.55 -7.77
CA GLU A 227 -16.29 4.66 -7.25
C GLU A 227 -16.69 4.96 -5.79
N TRP A 228 -15.68 5.26 -4.98
CA TRP A 228 -15.84 5.61 -3.58
C TRP A 228 -14.78 6.63 -3.16
N HIS A 229 -14.97 7.30 -2.03
CA HIS A 229 -13.94 8.14 -1.43
C HIS A 229 -13.96 7.95 0.08
N CYS A 230 -12.78 8.07 0.71
CA CYS A 230 -12.66 8.00 2.16
C CYS A 230 -12.90 9.38 2.79
N ASP A 231 -13.93 9.51 3.61
CA ASP A 231 -14.09 10.66 4.50
C ASP A 231 -13.17 10.48 5.72
N MET A 232 -11.89 10.78 5.53
CA MET A 232 -10.82 10.52 6.50
C MET A 232 -11.13 11.16 7.87
N GLU A 233 -11.08 10.34 8.92
CA GLU A 233 -11.23 10.74 10.31
C GLU A 233 -9.90 10.59 11.04
N TYR A 234 -9.35 11.71 11.53
CA TYR A 234 -8.07 11.70 12.24
C TYR A 234 -8.10 10.76 13.45
N LYS A 235 -9.20 10.71 14.21
CA LYS A 235 -9.32 9.78 15.35
C LYS A 235 -9.21 8.31 14.96
N GLY A 236 -9.80 7.92 13.83
CA GLY A 236 -9.70 6.56 13.31
C GLY A 236 -8.27 6.24 12.89
N TYR A 237 -7.60 7.18 12.22
CA TYR A 237 -6.17 7.07 11.92
C TYR A 237 -5.31 7.01 13.19
N GLN A 238 -5.65 7.79 14.22
CA GLN A 238 -4.95 7.76 15.49
C GLN A 238 -5.05 6.39 16.16
N PHE A 239 -6.24 5.81 16.13
CA PHE A 239 -6.46 4.46 16.64
C PHE A 239 -5.65 3.41 15.86
N LEU A 240 -5.62 3.50 14.53
CA LEU A 240 -4.82 2.60 13.68
C LEU A 240 -3.34 2.64 14.06
N PHE A 241 -2.73 3.84 14.08
CA PHE A 241 -1.30 3.94 14.38
C PHE A 241 -1.00 3.46 15.80
N GLN A 242 -1.84 3.80 16.79
CA GLN A 242 -1.62 3.39 18.18
C GLN A 242 -1.67 1.87 18.31
N THR A 243 -2.58 1.24 17.58
CA THR A 243 -2.69 -0.22 17.54
C THR A 243 -1.41 -0.81 16.96
N ILE A 244 -0.94 -0.34 15.81
CA ILE A 244 0.29 -0.84 15.17
C ILE A 244 1.51 -0.63 16.09
N LEU A 245 1.71 0.57 16.61
CA LEU A 245 2.87 0.90 17.46
C LEU A 245 2.84 0.15 18.80
N ASN A 246 1.74 0.20 19.56
CA ASN A 246 1.69 -0.44 20.88
C ASN A 246 1.94 -1.96 20.84
N HIS A 247 1.66 -2.61 19.70
CA HIS A 247 1.92 -4.03 19.54
C HIS A 247 3.35 -4.34 19.10
N THR A 248 4.01 -3.40 18.43
CA THR A 248 5.38 -3.57 17.93
C THR A 248 6.44 -3.52 19.05
N PHE A 249 6.11 -2.96 20.22
CA PHE A 249 7.06 -2.66 21.32
C PHE A 249 6.92 -3.46 22.61
N ASN A 250 5.92 -4.36 22.70
CA ASN A 250 5.69 -5.16 23.90
C ASN A 250 6.15 -6.62 23.75
N VAL A 251 7.16 -6.88 22.92
CA VAL A 251 7.77 -8.21 22.70
C VAL A 251 9.09 -8.30 23.46
#